data_AF-A0A817F8D9-F1
#
_entry.id   AF-A0A817F8D9-F1
#
_cell.length_a   1.000
_cell.length_b   1.000
_cell.length_c   1.000
_cell.angle_alpha   90.00
_cell.angle_beta   90.00
_cell.angle_gamma   90.00
#
_symmetry.space_group_name_H-M   'P 1'
#
loop_
_entity.id
_entity.type
_entity.pdbx_description
1 polymer ?
#
loop_
_entity_poly.entity_id
_entity_poly.type
_entity_poly.pdbx_seq_one_letter_code
_entity_poly.pdbx_strand_id
1 'polypeptide(L)'
;MTILANKSEDYEEDGRWLSLHERFVSEARKYEPEVLWIGDYAIYHLVNSDIWNRISFKFIVFMIGSNNHGDSDDQSAACINTICALITDKQTQAYLKRSRDQFLNSDSGLVRPYVTISHHDMFDYFHLRQKGYEKVFDPVYDLLLQTLPKVKVEQKERRKRALNVQHMLPMSFYL
;
A
#
# COMPACT_ATOMS: atom_id res chain seq x y z
N MET A 1 -4.27 4.07 -25.47
CA MET A 1 -3.21 4.79 -24.71
C MET A 1 -2.22 3.74 -24.22
N THR A 2 -0.92 3.93 -24.46
CA THR A 2 0.12 2.99 -24.04
C THR A 2 0.68 3.44 -22.71
N ILE A 3 0.50 2.64 -21.66
CA ILE A 3 1.11 2.88 -20.35
C ILE A 3 2.47 2.19 -20.34
N LEU A 4 3.52 2.97 -20.08
CA LEU A 4 4.90 2.48 -20.08
C LEU A 4 5.35 2.31 -18.64
N ALA A 5 5.85 1.11 -18.32
CA ALA A 5 6.55 0.88 -17.07
C ALA A 5 7.95 1.49 -17.18
N ASN A 6 8.22 2.52 -16.39
CA ASN A 6 9.51 3.19 -16.36
C ASN A 6 10.16 3.06 -14.98
N LYS A 7 11.49 2.99 -14.97
CA LYS A 7 12.30 3.12 -13.76
C LYS A 7 12.33 4.60 -13.36
N SER A 8 12.35 4.89 -12.05
CA SER A 8 12.64 6.25 -11.56
C SER A 8 14.01 6.71 -12.07
N GLU A 9 14.08 7.94 -12.55
CA GLU A 9 15.34 8.62 -12.81
C GLU A 9 16.07 8.87 -11.47
N ASP A 10 17.40 8.82 -11.49
CA ASP A 10 18.26 8.98 -10.31
C ASP A 10 18.98 10.32 -10.34
N TYR A 11 18.22 11.40 -10.11
CA TYR A 11 18.76 12.77 -10.18
C TYR A 11 19.81 13.07 -9.11
N GLU A 12 19.77 12.36 -7.98
CA GLU A 12 20.68 12.55 -6.85
C GLU A 12 21.94 11.67 -6.96
N GLU A 13 22.00 10.78 -7.96
CA GLU A 13 23.11 9.86 -8.25
C GLU A 13 23.55 8.98 -7.06
N ASP A 14 22.66 8.76 -6.10
CA ASP A 14 22.95 7.97 -4.90
C ASP A 14 22.39 6.54 -4.97
N GLY A 15 21.70 6.20 -6.05
CA GLY A 15 21.17 4.88 -6.30
C GLY A 15 20.15 4.40 -5.26
N ARG A 16 19.57 5.29 -4.43
CA ARG A 16 18.64 4.89 -3.34
C ARG A 16 17.45 4.11 -3.86
N TRP A 17 16.85 4.56 -4.97
CA TRP A 17 15.70 3.87 -5.55
C TRP A 17 16.07 2.45 -6.01
N LEU A 18 17.18 2.30 -6.73
CA LEU A 18 17.62 0.99 -7.22
C LEU A 18 18.04 0.07 -6.07
N SER A 19 18.74 0.60 -5.07
CA SER A 19 19.14 -0.14 -3.87
C SER A 19 17.92 -0.67 -3.11
N LEU A 20 16.87 0.14 -2.97
CA LEU A 20 15.60 -0.29 -2.39
C LEU A 20 14.93 -1.37 -3.25
N HIS A 21 14.84 -1.17 -4.56
CA HIS A 21 14.29 -2.15 -5.49
C HIS A 21 15.02 -3.51 -5.42
N GLU A 22 16.35 -3.51 -5.45
CA GLU A 22 17.16 -4.72 -5.37
C GLU A 22 17.00 -5.44 -4.03
N ARG A 23 16.94 -4.69 -2.92
CA ARG A 23 16.60 -5.25 -1.61
C ARG A 23 15.26 -5.98 -1.69
N PHE A 24 14.26 -5.39 -2.35
CA PHE A 24 12.94 -6.00 -2.44
C PHE A 24 12.90 -7.26 -3.29
N VAL A 25 13.59 -7.24 -4.44
CA VAL A 25 13.73 -8.44 -5.27
C VAL A 25 14.44 -9.55 -4.49
N SER A 26 15.47 -9.20 -3.71
CA SER A 26 16.20 -10.15 -2.86
C SER A 26 15.32 -10.77 -1.78
N GLU A 27 14.50 -9.96 -1.08
CA GLU A 27 13.54 -10.45 -0.08
C GLU A 27 12.47 -11.34 -0.72
N ALA A 28 11.89 -10.93 -1.86
CA ALA A 28 10.88 -11.70 -2.57
C ALA A 28 11.38 -13.05 -3.11
N ARG A 29 12.69 -13.17 -3.37
CA ARG A 29 13.32 -14.45 -3.76
C ARG A 29 13.53 -15.39 -2.58
N LYS A 30 13.70 -14.84 -1.38
CA LYS A 30 13.99 -15.60 -0.16
C LYS A 30 12.71 -16.03 0.57
N TYR A 31 11.65 -15.23 0.45
CA TYR A 31 10.42 -15.41 1.18
C TYR A 31 9.23 -15.48 0.21
N GLU A 32 8.27 -16.34 0.53
CA GLU A 32 6.94 -16.33 -0.10
C GLU A 32 6.00 -15.53 0.81
N PRO A 33 5.87 -14.20 0.62
CA PRO A 33 5.08 -13.39 1.52
C PRO A 33 3.60 -13.78 1.41
N GLU A 34 2.95 -14.01 2.54
CA GLU A 34 1.50 -14.15 2.55
C GLU A 34 0.79 -12.81 2.31
N VAL A 35 1.49 -11.68 2.53
CA VAL A 35 1.01 -10.29 2.41
C VAL A 35 2.04 -9.45 1.65
N LEU A 36 1.63 -8.72 0.62
CA LEU A 36 2.52 -7.84 -0.14
C LEU A 36 1.93 -6.43 -0.24
N TRP A 37 2.45 -5.49 0.54
CA TRP A 37 2.07 -4.08 0.42
C TRP A 37 2.91 -3.43 -0.68
N ILE A 38 2.27 -2.69 -1.56
CA ILE A 38 2.93 -1.95 -2.65
C ILE A 38 2.39 -0.53 -2.62
N GLY A 39 3.26 0.48 -2.69
CA GLY A 39 2.80 1.86 -2.75
C GLY A 39 3.91 2.86 -2.54
N ASP A 40 3.51 4.11 -2.47
CA ASP A 40 4.39 5.26 -2.28
C ASP A 40 4.78 5.46 -0.80
N TYR A 41 5.09 6.70 -0.44
CA TYR A 41 5.43 7.10 0.92
C TYR A 41 4.37 6.66 1.95
N ALA A 42 3.08 6.66 1.57
CA ALA A 42 2.00 6.41 2.52
C ALA A 42 2.07 4.98 3.05
N ILE A 43 2.39 4.03 2.17
CA ILE A 43 2.65 2.64 2.54
C ILE A 43 3.98 2.52 3.30
N TYR A 44 5.04 3.20 2.85
CA TYR A 44 6.32 3.21 3.55
C TYR A 44 6.18 3.63 5.03
N HIS A 45 5.43 4.69 5.30
CA HIS A 45 5.20 5.20 6.65
C HIS A 45 4.14 4.41 7.43
N LEU A 46 3.19 3.75 6.75
CA LEU A 46 2.26 2.83 7.42
C LEU A 46 3.03 1.78 8.22
N VAL A 47 4.11 1.22 7.67
CA VAL A 47 4.97 0.21 8.34
C VAL A 47 5.52 0.70 9.68
N ASN A 48 5.70 2.01 9.83
CA ASN A 48 6.23 2.64 11.03
C ASN A 48 5.13 3.15 11.99
N SER A 49 3.85 2.87 11.71
CA SER A 49 2.71 3.29 12.52
C SER A 49 2.24 2.17 13.47
N ASP A 50 1.49 2.54 14.52
CA ASP A 50 0.92 1.54 15.44
C ASP A 50 -0.14 0.65 14.78
N ILE A 51 -0.73 1.12 13.68
CA ILE A 51 -1.71 0.36 12.90
C ILE A 51 -1.07 -0.85 12.23
N TRP A 52 0.19 -0.72 11.79
CA TRP A 52 0.92 -1.85 11.20
C TRP A 52 0.91 -3.06 12.12
N ASN A 53 1.12 -2.85 13.41
CA ASN A 53 1.15 -3.91 14.42
C ASN A 53 -0.22 -4.58 14.64
N ARG A 54 -1.32 -3.93 14.23
CA ARG A 54 -2.69 -4.44 14.32
C ARG A 54 -3.09 -5.29 13.10
N ILE A 55 -2.43 -5.08 11.96
CA ILE A 55 -2.70 -5.75 10.69
C ILE A 55 -2.03 -7.14 10.66
N SER A 56 -2.78 -8.20 10.38
CA SER A 56 -2.24 -9.59 10.42
C SER A 56 -2.70 -10.48 9.27
N PHE A 57 -2.90 -9.95 8.06
CA PHE A 57 -3.68 -10.63 7.02
C PHE A 57 -3.08 -10.62 5.62
N LYS A 58 -3.47 -11.63 4.83
CA LYS A 58 -2.93 -12.03 3.51
C LYS A 58 -3.46 -11.21 2.34
N PHE A 59 -2.79 -10.12 1.96
CA PHE A 59 -3.29 -9.22 0.92
C PHE A 59 -2.22 -8.44 0.15
N ILE A 60 -2.63 -7.98 -1.03
CA ILE A 60 -1.97 -6.88 -1.74
C ILE A 60 -2.77 -5.61 -1.53
N VAL A 61 -2.20 -4.64 -0.83
CA VAL A 61 -2.77 -3.29 -0.71
C VAL A 61 -1.94 -2.35 -1.56
N PHE A 62 -2.65 -1.54 -2.35
CA PHE A 62 -2.06 -0.63 -3.31
C PHE A 62 -2.54 0.81 -3.08
N MET A 63 -1.62 1.69 -2.70
CA MET A 63 -1.83 3.14 -2.66
C MET A 63 -0.77 3.79 -3.54
N ILE A 64 -1.20 4.25 -4.72
CA ILE A 64 -0.40 5.02 -5.67
C ILE A 64 -1.29 6.07 -6.34
N GLY A 65 -0.68 7.01 -7.05
CA GLY A 65 -1.38 7.99 -7.88
C GLY A 65 -1.31 9.41 -7.33
N SER A 66 -0.99 9.58 -6.04
CA SER A 66 -0.86 10.91 -5.42
C SER A 66 0.31 11.74 -5.99
N ASN A 67 1.31 11.05 -6.56
CA ASN A 67 2.52 11.63 -7.12
C ASN A 67 2.55 11.69 -8.65
N ASN A 68 1.47 11.32 -9.35
CA ASN A 68 1.41 11.28 -10.82
C ASN A 68 1.19 12.69 -11.39
N HIS A 69 2.11 13.61 -11.10
CA HIS A 69 1.97 15.00 -11.48
C HIS A 69 2.06 15.16 -13.01
N GLY A 70 1.05 15.81 -13.60
CA GLY A 70 0.97 16.04 -15.05
C GLY A 70 0.15 15.01 -15.81
N ASP A 71 -0.24 13.89 -15.18
CA ASP A 71 -1.21 12.96 -15.72
C ASP A 71 -2.64 13.46 -15.49
N SER A 72 -3.54 13.16 -16.44
CA SER A 72 -4.98 13.30 -16.22
C SER A 72 -5.55 12.20 -15.32
N ASP A 73 -6.75 12.42 -14.78
CA ASP A 73 -7.47 11.41 -13.99
C ASP A 73 -7.66 10.10 -14.79
N ASP A 74 -7.94 10.21 -16.09
CA ASP A 74 -8.10 9.05 -16.98
C ASP A 74 -6.78 8.29 -17.17
N GLN A 75 -5.66 8.99 -17.27
CA GLN A 75 -4.32 8.39 -17.32
C GLN A 75 -4.01 7.63 -16.03
N SER A 76 -4.25 8.27 -14.89
CA SER A 76 -4.04 7.68 -13.58
C SER A 76 -4.91 6.43 -13.38
N ALA A 77 -6.20 6.50 -13.73
CA ALA A 77 -7.12 5.37 -13.66
C ALA A 77 -6.70 4.23 -14.60
N ALA A 78 -6.27 4.54 -15.83
CA ALA A 78 -5.77 3.53 -16.76
C ALA A 78 -4.50 2.86 -16.24
N CYS A 79 -3.60 3.61 -15.59
CA CYS A 79 -2.40 3.07 -14.96
C CYS A 79 -2.71 2.11 -13.82
N ILE A 80 -3.58 2.51 -12.89
CA ILE A 80 -4.06 1.65 -11.80
C ILE A 80 -4.67 0.35 -12.35
N ASN A 81 -5.46 0.44 -13.43
CA ASN A 81 -6.04 -0.73 -14.07
C ASN A 81 -5.00 -1.68 -14.67
N THR A 82 -3.95 -1.13 -15.27
CA THR A 82 -2.84 -1.90 -15.85
C THR A 82 -2.06 -2.65 -14.77
N ILE A 83 -1.80 -2.00 -13.63
CA ILE A 83 -1.09 -2.63 -12.51
C ILE A 83 -1.95 -3.73 -11.89
N CYS A 84 -3.25 -3.50 -11.70
CA CYS A 84 -4.17 -4.53 -11.24
C CYS A 84 -4.18 -5.76 -12.17
N ALA A 85 -4.18 -5.54 -13.49
CA ALA A 85 -4.14 -6.61 -14.48
C ALA A 85 -2.82 -7.40 -14.40
N LEU A 86 -1.69 -6.71 -14.28
CA LEU A 86 -0.38 -7.34 -14.11
C LEU A 86 -0.30 -8.19 -12.84
N ILE A 87 -0.80 -7.69 -11.72
CA ILE A 87 -0.84 -8.45 -10.46
C ILE A 87 -1.70 -9.69 -10.62
N THR A 88 -2.87 -9.58 -11.25
CA THR A 88 -3.78 -10.71 -11.48
C THR A 88 -3.13 -11.79 -12.37
N ASP A 89 -2.40 -11.38 -13.40
CA ASP A 89 -1.66 -12.29 -14.29
C ASP A 89 -0.52 -13.00 -13.57
N LYS A 90 0.27 -12.26 -12.78
CA LYS A 90 1.48 -12.79 -12.13
C LYS A 90 1.21 -13.51 -10.81
N GLN A 91 0.10 -13.20 -10.15
CA GLN A 91 -0.27 -13.73 -8.84
C GLN A 91 -1.71 -14.25 -8.90
N THR A 92 -1.93 -15.31 -9.68
CA THR A 92 -3.27 -15.90 -9.90
C THR A 92 -3.94 -16.40 -8.62
N GLN A 93 -3.14 -16.70 -7.60
CA GLN A 93 -3.57 -17.10 -6.25
C GLN A 93 -3.81 -15.91 -5.31
N ALA A 94 -3.38 -14.69 -5.67
CA ALA A 94 -3.64 -13.52 -4.84
C ALA A 94 -5.13 -13.22 -4.83
N TYR A 95 -5.69 -13.00 -3.64
CA TYR A 95 -7.06 -12.54 -3.50
C TYR A 95 -7.15 -11.07 -3.89
N LEU A 96 -7.17 -10.79 -5.19
CA LEU A 96 -7.50 -9.49 -5.73
C LEU A 96 -8.98 -9.51 -6.14
N LYS A 97 -9.87 -9.16 -5.20
CA LYS A 97 -11.30 -9.09 -5.49
C LYS A 97 -11.59 -7.85 -6.34
N ARG A 98 -11.47 -7.97 -7.67
CA ARG A 98 -12.07 -7.00 -8.60
C ARG A 98 -13.58 -7.17 -8.61
N SER A 99 -14.27 -6.63 -7.61
CA SER A 99 -15.65 -6.18 -7.79
C SER A 99 -15.58 -4.73 -8.26
N ARG A 100 -16.43 -4.35 -9.22
CA ARG A 100 -16.63 -2.96 -9.64
C ARG A 100 -17.04 -2.04 -8.47
N ASP A 101 -17.28 -2.60 -7.28
CA ASP A 101 -18.00 -2.00 -6.16
C ASP A 101 -17.18 -1.94 -4.84
N GLN A 102 -15.88 -2.28 -4.84
CA GLN A 102 -15.02 -2.12 -3.64
C GLN A 102 -13.88 -1.13 -3.87
N PHE A 103 -14.22 0.04 -4.41
CA PHE A 103 -13.38 1.22 -4.17
C PHE A 103 -13.62 1.67 -2.74
N LEU A 104 -12.63 1.49 -1.86
CA LEU A 104 -12.74 1.96 -0.49
C LEU A 104 -12.36 3.44 -0.45
N ASN A 105 -13.36 4.31 -0.47
CA ASN A 105 -13.13 5.69 -0.09
C ASN A 105 -12.79 5.74 1.40
N SER A 106 -11.51 5.97 1.70
CA SER A 106 -10.97 6.03 3.06
C SER A 106 -10.88 7.46 3.60
N ASP A 107 -11.49 8.44 2.92
CA ASP A 107 -11.52 9.86 3.35
C ASP A 107 -12.50 10.09 4.51
N SER A 108 -12.56 9.17 5.48
CA SER A 108 -13.54 9.18 6.58
C SER A 108 -13.22 10.22 7.65
N GLY A 109 -13.05 11.48 7.25
CA GLY A 109 -12.90 12.63 8.14
C GLY A 109 -11.50 13.26 8.16
N LEU A 110 -10.72 13.12 7.08
CA LEU A 110 -9.53 13.96 6.88
C LEU A 110 -9.97 15.38 6.48
N VAL A 111 -10.89 15.47 5.51
CA VAL A 111 -11.51 16.74 5.14
C VAL A 111 -12.61 17.09 6.14
N ARG A 112 -12.39 18.16 6.91
CA ARG A 112 -13.33 18.69 7.89
C ARG A 112 -14.36 19.61 7.24
N PRO A 113 -15.43 20.01 7.96
CA PRO A 113 -16.26 21.14 7.56
C PRO A 113 -15.39 22.35 7.18
N TYR A 114 -15.83 23.08 6.14
CA TYR A 114 -15.08 24.19 5.52
C TYR A 114 -13.84 23.78 4.70
N VAL A 115 -13.76 22.52 4.26
CA VAL A 115 -12.73 22.05 3.30
C VAL A 115 -11.32 22.24 3.86
N THR A 116 -11.14 21.98 5.17
CA THR A 116 -9.83 22.08 5.82
C THR A 116 -9.32 20.72 6.27
N ILE A 117 -8.00 20.55 6.23
CA ILE A 117 -7.31 19.38 6.77
C ILE A 117 -6.56 19.79 8.05
N SER A 118 -6.56 18.93 9.06
CA SER A 118 -5.82 19.18 10.30
C SER A 118 -4.33 18.94 10.13
N HIS A 119 -3.48 19.82 10.66
CA HIS A 119 -2.04 19.53 10.78
C HIS A 119 -1.75 18.36 11.75
N HIS A 120 -2.72 18.02 12.62
CA HIS A 120 -2.67 16.82 13.46
C HIS A 120 -2.97 15.54 12.68
N ASP A 121 -3.64 15.64 11.53
CA ASP A 121 -3.94 14.52 10.65
C ASP A 121 -2.88 14.41 9.55
N MET A 122 -2.48 15.52 8.93
CA MET A 122 -1.39 15.63 7.95
C MET A 122 -0.48 16.82 8.27
N PHE A 123 0.77 16.62 8.66
CA PHE A 123 1.60 17.71 9.20
C PHE A 123 1.97 18.79 8.18
N ASP A 124 2.01 18.42 6.91
CA ASP A 124 2.31 19.28 5.76
C ASP A 124 1.19 19.22 4.70
N TYR A 125 0.00 18.78 5.10
CA TYR A 125 -1.18 18.63 4.23
C TYR A 125 -1.02 17.61 3.10
N PHE A 126 0.00 16.76 3.18
CA PHE A 126 0.18 15.62 2.29
C PHE A 126 0.44 14.36 3.12
N HIS A 127 1.49 14.35 3.93
CA HIS A 127 1.93 13.20 4.71
C HIS A 127 1.13 13.03 6.00
N LEU A 128 0.59 11.83 6.20
CA LEU A 128 -0.21 11.47 7.38
C LEU A 128 0.63 11.42 8.66
N ARG A 129 0.05 11.90 9.76
CA ARG A 129 0.45 11.56 11.14
C ARG A 129 -0.28 10.31 11.61
N GLN A 130 0.12 9.77 12.77
CA GLN A 130 -0.53 8.62 13.41
C GLN A 130 -2.08 8.72 13.41
N LYS A 131 -2.63 9.86 13.82
CA LYS A 131 -4.09 10.09 13.79
C LYS A 131 -4.69 10.07 12.38
N GLY A 132 -3.96 10.58 11.39
CA GLY A 132 -4.36 10.50 9.98
C GLY A 132 -4.36 9.06 9.48
N TYR A 133 -3.33 8.29 9.83
CA TYR A 133 -3.27 6.86 9.54
C TYR A 133 -4.45 6.10 10.14
N GLU A 134 -4.86 6.41 11.38
CA GLU A 134 -6.01 5.75 12.03
C GLU A 134 -7.29 5.99 11.22
N LYS A 135 -7.57 7.25 10.86
CA LYS A 135 -8.74 7.60 10.05
C LYS A 135 -8.78 6.92 8.68
N VAL A 136 -7.63 6.76 8.04
CA VAL A 136 -7.54 6.15 6.70
C VAL A 136 -7.59 4.63 6.78
N PHE A 137 -6.84 4.03 7.70
CA PHE A 137 -6.60 2.58 7.71
C PHE A 137 -7.47 1.80 8.69
N ASP A 138 -8.14 2.42 9.67
CA ASP A 138 -9.14 1.70 10.48
C ASP A 138 -10.30 1.17 9.62
N PRO A 139 -10.92 1.96 8.70
CA PRO A 139 -11.95 1.43 7.80
C PRO A 139 -11.42 0.33 6.87
N VAL A 140 -10.18 0.48 6.39
CA VAL A 140 -9.50 -0.56 5.60
C VAL A 140 -9.38 -1.84 6.42
N TYR A 141 -8.88 -1.73 7.66
CA TYR A 141 -8.72 -2.85 8.58
C TYR A 141 -10.04 -3.57 8.85
N ASP A 142 -11.10 -2.82 9.11
CA ASP A 142 -12.44 -3.38 9.37
C ASP A 142 -13.00 -4.10 8.15
N LEU A 143 -12.83 -3.54 6.95
CA LEU A 143 -13.23 -4.20 5.70
C LEU A 143 -12.45 -5.50 5.48
N LEU A 144 -11.15 -5.50 5.74
CA LEU A 144 -10.30 -6.69 5.64
C LEU A 144 -10.72 -7.78 6.63
N LEU A 145 -11.10 -7.41 7.86
CA LEU A 145 -11.63 -8.33 8.86
C LEU A 145 -12.95 -8.99 8.43
N GLN A 146 -13.82 -8.23 7.77
CA GLN A 146 -15.13 -8.72 7.30
C GLN A 146 -15.02 -9.60 6.06
N THR A 147 -14.10 -9.27 5.16
CA THR A 147 -13.97 -9.96 3.86
C THR A 147 -13.16 -11.25 3.94
N LEU A 148 -12.35 -11.45 4.98
CA LEU A 148 -11.54 -12.65 5.11
C LEU A 148 -12.22 -13.82 5.84
N PRO A 149 -11.91 -15.06 5.44
CA PRO A 149 -12.14 -16.23 6.27
C PRO A 149 -11.37 -16.08 7.59
N LYS A 150 -12.04 -16.24 8.73
CA LYS A 150 -11.43 -16.18 10.06
C LYS A 150 -10.33 -17.24 10.20
N VAL A 151 -9.06 -16.84 10.15
CA VAL A 151 -7.92 -17.70 10.52
C VAL A 151 -7.96 -17.89 12.05
N LYS A 152 -7.88 -19.14 12.53
CA LYS A 152 -7.95 -19.46 13.97
C LYS A 152 -6.81 -18.76 14.74
N VAL A 153 -7.18 -18.11 15.85
CA VAL A 153 -6.29 -17.31 16.74
C VAL A 153 -5.04 -18.07 17.19
N GLU A 154 -5.10 -19.40 17.29
CA GLU A 154 -3.99 -20.24 17.72
C GLU A 154 -2.83 -20.34 16.69
N GLN A 155 -3.14 -20.18 15.40
CA GLN A 155 -2.12 -20.03 14.35
C GLN A 155 -1.49 -18.62 14.37
N LYS A 156 -2.18 -17.62 14.95
CA LYS A 156 -1.75 -16.22 15.03
C LYS A 156 -0.52 -16.04 15.93
N GLU A 157 -0.50 -16.69 17.09
CA GLU A 157 0.61 -16.61 18.05
C GLU A 157 1.83 -17.44 17.62
N ARG A 158 1.62 -18.60 17.00
CA ARG A 158 2.70 -19.39 16.37
C ARG A 158 3.34 -18.65 15.20
N ARG A 159 2.55 -17.92 14.42
CA ARG A 159 3.05 -17.12 13.27
C ARG A 159 3.75 -15.85 13.70
N LYS A 160 3.28 -15.11 14.72
CA LYS A 160 4.02 -13.95 15.28
C LYS A 160 5.43 -14.31 15.74
N ARG A 161 5.64 -15.50 16.32
CA ARG A 161 6.97 -15.99 16.71
C ARG A 161 7.85 -16.37 15.52
N ALA A 162 7.27 -16.76 14.39
CA ALA A 162 7.99 -17.02 13.14
C ALA A 162 8.20 -15.74 12.30
N LEU A 163 7.34 -14.73 12.45
CA LEU A 163 7.36 -13.41 11.79
C LEU A 163 8.22 -12.37 12.53
N ASN A 164 9.21 -12.80 13.33
CA ASN A 164 10.20 -11.88 13.90
C ASN A 164 11.18 -11.32 12.84
N VAL A 165 10.69 -11.18 11.62
CA VAL A 165 11.38 -10.64 10.46
C VAL A 165 10.39 -9.79 9.67
N GLN A 166 10.46 -8.49 9.94
CA GLN A 166 9.89 -7.43 9.13
C GLN A 166 10.53 -7.50 7.74
N HIS A 167 9.89 -8.17 6.79
CA HIS A 167 10.29 -8.13 5.38
C HIS A 167 9.13 -7.61 4.57
N MET A 168 9.28 -6.39 4.06
CA MET A 168 8.24 -5.72 3.32
C MET A 168 8.87 -4.81 2.29
N LEU A 169 8.21 -4.75 1.13
CA LEU A 169 8.71 -4.16 -0.09
C LEU A 169 7.97 -2.85 -0.40
N PRO A 170 8.33 -1.69 0.19
CA PRO A 170 7.80 -0.40 -0.27
C PRO A 170 8.36 -0.06 -1.66
N MET A 171 7.76 -0.64 -2.70
CA MET A 171 7.99 -0.28 -4.10
C MET A 171 7.33 1.07 -4.37
N SER A 172 8.08 2.15 -4.21
CA SER A 172 7.71 3.48 -4.71
C SER A 172 7.80 3.48 -6.23
N PHE A 173 6.66 3.49 -6.91
CA PHE A 173 6.59 3.96 -8.28
C PHE A 173 6.49 5.48 -8.24
N TYR A 174 7.48 6.18 -8.78
CA TYR A 174 7.21 7.46 -9.41
C TYR A 174 6.65 7.10 -10.80
N LEU A 175 5.37 7.38 -11.01
CA LEU A 175 4.76 7.42 -12.34
C LEU A 175 4.67 8.87 -12.76
#